data_AF-A0A452UZ25-F1
#
_entry.id   AF-A0A452UZ25-F1
#
_cell.length_a   1.000
_cell.length_b   1.000
_cell.length_c   1.000
_cell.angle_alpha   90.00
_cell.angle_beta   90.00
_cell.angle_gamma   90.00
#
_symmetry.space_group_name_H-M   'P 1'
#
loop_
_entity.id
_entity.type
_entity.pdbx_description
1 polymer ?
#
loop_
_entity_poly.entity_id
_entity_poly.type
_entity_poly.pdbx_seq_one_letter_code
_entity_poly.pdbx_strand_id
1 'polypeptide(L)'
;MPSMPSQEETPCPGCTGPLKDVVTGTCGHTFSRSRLLPPSQMGAQPSCQVLLCVLCKEKEPMKPLVVPVPLGPLGETCCEEHGEKVYFFCETDAEFLCVACREGPSHRTHAVGVLDGAAQPYRDHLQSQMDARSLEKKQMECTRRREDEKLQELLTHMHGKKQQVDEAFGRRRQELADHQCLLQARLRELERQIHLEGEAYTSRLSEEIAGLGTQVQALGEQLQRPVSALLQGRLSQYETKTFVTPETISPDLVKKIRDLHRKILPLPEMLRTFSENLAHYLDTDSGKQLGVWGPFSPPSTQSKAANRATRYVKCGA
;
A
#
# COMPACT_ATOMS: atom_id res chain seq x y z
N MET A 1 -19.14 2.82 -13.64
CA MET A 1 -19.76 2.87 -12.30
C MET A 1 -20.85 1.82 -12.22
N PRO A 2 -20.58 0.61 -11.69
CA PRO A 2 -21.62 -0.32 -11.28
C PRO A 2 -21.75 -0.36 -9.75
N SER A 3 -23.00 -0.48 -9.32
CA SER A 3 -23.56 -0.28 -7.99
C SER A 3 -23.09 -1.31 -6.94
N MET A 4 -22.95 -0.85 -5.69
CA MET A 4 -22.73 -1.68 -4.50
C MET A 4 -23.98 -2.50 -4.14
N PRO A 5 -23.85 -3.71 -3.56
CA PRO A 5 -24.97 -4.48 -3.04
C PRO A 5 -25.45 -3.93 -1.69
N SER A 6 -26.75 -3.71 -1.58
CA SER A 6 -27.46 -3.31 -0.36
C SER A 6 -27.32 -4.38 0.72
N GLN A 7 -26.92 -3.99 1.93
CA GLN A 7 -26.98 -4.88 3.10
C GLN A 7 -28.43 -4.97 3.60
N GLU A 8 -28.96 -6.19 3.63
CA GLU A 8 -30.22 -6.52 4.28
C GLU A 8 -30.09 -6.33 5.79
N GLU A 9 -30.66 -5.23 6.30
CA GLU A 9 -30.83 -5.00 7.74
C GLU A 9 -31.88 -5.96 8.29
N THR A 10 -31.46 -6.96 9.06
CA THR A 10 -32.37 -7.86 9.77
C THR A 10 -32.97 -7.13 10.99
N PRO A 11 -34.31 -7.00 11.10
CA PRO A 11 -34.94 -6.29 12.20
C PRO A 11 -34.76 -7.04 13.53
N CYS A 12 -34.53 -6.31 14.62
CA CYS A 12 -34.52 -6.84 15.98
C CYS A 12 -35.86 -7.54 16.30
N PRO A 13 -35.87 -8.76 16.87
CA PRO A 13 -37.08 -9.56 17.11
C PRO A 13 -38.07 -8.96 18.14
N GLY A 14 -37.80 -7.76 18.66
CA GLY A 14 -38.68 -7.04 19.59
C GLY A 14 -39.02 -5.60 19.18
N CYS A 15 -38.86 -5.24 17.90
CA CYS A 15 -39.14 -3.91 17.38
C CYS A 15 -40.01 -3.98 16.12
N THR A 16 -41.30 -3.66 16.25
CA THR A 16 -42.24 -3.55 15.10
C THR A 16 -42.16 -2.13 14.52
N GLY A 17 -41.07 -1.79 13.82
CA GLY A 17 -40.94 -0.50 13.13
C GLY A 17 -39.51 -0.15 12.70
N PRO A 18 -39.34 0.77 11.72
CA PRO A 18 -38.02 1.17 11.24
C PRO A 18 -37.19 1.85 12.33
N LEU A 19 -35.96 1.39 12.48
CA LEU A 19 -35.00 1.79 13.52
C LEU A 19 -34.55 3.26 13.34
N LYS A 20 -35.17 4.19 14.08
CA LYS A 20 -34.63 5.54 14.31
C LYS A 20 -33.87 5.55 15.64
N ASP A 21 -32.69 6.17 15.65
CA ASP A 21 -31.79 6.32 16.81
C ASP A 21 -31.30 5.01 17.44
N VAL A 22 -30.43 4.36 16.66
CA VAL A 22 -29.78 3.10 16.98
C VAL A 22 -28.47 3.34 17.72
N VAL A 23 -28.30 2.67 18.85
CA VAL A 23 -27.02 2.64 19.59
C VAL A 23 -26.51 1.20 19.62
N THR A 24 -25.26 1.01 19.21
CA THR A 24 -24.57 -0.28 19.31
C THR A 24 -23.77 -0.31 20.60
N GLY A 25 -24.10 -1.25 21.50
CA GLY A 25 -23.33 -1.47 22.72
C GLY A 25 -21.94 -2.04 22.43
N THR A 26 -21.03 -1.99 23.40
CA THR A 26 -19.65 -2.53 23.27
C THR A 26 -19.60 -4.05 23.02
N CYS A 27 -20.72 -4.74 23.19
CA CYS A 27 -20.92 -6.15 22.84
C CYS A 27 -21.38 -6.40 21.39
N GLY A 28 -21.51 -5.35 20.57
CA GLY A 28 -21.93 -5.47 19.15
C GLY A 28 -23.44 -5.58 18.93
N HIS A 29 -24.26 -5.52 19.99
CA HIS A 29 -25.73 -5.53 19.87
C HIS A 29 -26.30 -4.14 19.65
N THR A 30 -27.33 -4.09 18.82
CA THR A 30 -27.91 -2.88 18.26
C THR A 30 -29.33 -2.68 18.80
N PHE A 31 -29.60 -1.58 19.50
CA PHE A 31 -30.91 -1.33 20.15
C PHE A 31 -31.37 0.13 20.04
N SER A 32 -32.68 0.36 20.19
CA SER A 32 -33.28 1.69 20.20
C SER A 32 -33.09 2.38 21.56
N ARG A 33 -32.80 3.69 21.54
CA ARG A 33 -32.56 4.52 22.74
C ARG A 33 -33.71 4.51 23.78
N SER A 34 -34.92 4.12 23.37
CA SER A 34 -36.10 4.00 24.23
C SER A 34 -36.06 2.87 25.26
N ARG A 35 -35.09 1.93 25.20
CA ARG A 35 -34.95 0.82 26.16
C ARG A 35 -33.80 0.98 27.16
N LEU A 36 -33.42 2.21 27.48
CA LEU A 36 -32.43 2.52 28.52
C LEU A 36 -33.09 2.54 29.90
N LEU A 37 -32.62 1.70 30.83
CA LEU A 37 -32.91 1.89 32.26
C LEU A 37 -32.08 3.07 32.80
N PRO A 38 -32.65 3.95 33.66
CA PRO A 38 -31.88 5.02 34.27
C PRO A 38 -30.76 4.47 35.17
N PRO A 39 -29.62 5.16 35.31
CA PRO A 39 -28.56 4.76 36.23
C PRO A 39 -29.08 4.76 37.67
N SER A 40 -28.73 3.74 38.44
CA SER A 40 -28.96 3.76 39.90
C SER A 40 -28.15 4.90 40.50
N GLN A 41 -28.82 5.90 41.07
CA GLN A 41 -28.18 7.03 41.72
C GLN A 41 -27.57 6.60 43.06
N MET A 42 -26.29 6.25 43.03
CA MET A 42 -25.44 6.22 44.23
C MET A 42 -24.03 6.71 43.84
N GLY A 43 -23.83 8.02 43.99
CA GLY A 43 -22.58 8.63 44.46
C GLY A 43 -21.25 8.32 43.76
N ALA A 44 -21.18 8.21 42.42
CA ALA A 44 -19.88 8.13 41.71
C ALA A 44 -19.78 9.11 40.53
N GLN A 45 -18.57 9.67 40.36
CA GLN A 45 -18.16 10.69 39.37
C GLN A 45 -18.49 10.31 37.90
N PRO A 46 -18.69 11.29 36.99
CA PRO A 46 -19.45 11.10 35.73
C PRO A 46 -18.65 10.55 34.53
N SER A 47 -17.62 9.70 34.73
CA SER A 47 -16.75 9.28 33.62
C SER A 47 -17.03 7.91 32.99
N CYS A 48 -17.97 7.10 33.52
CA CYS A 48 -18.26 5.78 32.96
C CYS A 48 -19.77 5.52 32.86
N GLN A 49 -20.37 5.88 31.71
CA GLN A 49 -21.71 5.41 31.34
C GLN A 49 -21.62 3.95 30.86
N VAL A 50 -21.70 2.99 31.78
CA VAL A 50 -21.79 1.57 31.40
C VAL A 50 -23.23 1.26 31.00
N LEU A 51 -23.48 1.24 29.69
CA LEU A 51 -24.73 0.78 29.10
C LEU A 51 -24.83 -0.75 29.28
N LEU A 52 -25.62 -1.21 30.24
CA LEU A 52 -25.89 -2.64 30.44
C LEU A 52 -26.79 -3.17 29.32
N CYS A 53 -26.26 -4.10 28.51
CA CYS A 53 -27.03 -4.78 27.46
C CYS A 53 -28.02 -5.78 28.10
N VAL A 54 -29.31 -5.58 27.85
CA VAL A 54 -30.39 -6.43 28.40
C VAL A 54 -30.30 -7.87 27.89
N LEU A 55 -29.69 -8.11 26.73
CA LEU A 55 -29.53 -9.43 26.12
C LEU A 55 -28.33 -10.21 26.68
N CYS A 56 -27.35 -9.54 27.29
CA CYS A 56 -26.19 -10.21 27.87
C CYS A 56 -26.45 -10.75 29.28
N LYS A 57 -27.62 -10.45 29.87
CA LYS A 57 -27.98 -10.87 31.23
C LYS A 57 -28.22 -12.39 31.37
N GLU A 58 -28.35 -13.13 30.27
CA GLU A 58 -28.73 -14.54 30.31
C GLU A 58 -27.57 -15.54 30.13
N LYS A 59 -26.31 -15.08 30.08
CA LYS A 59 -25.15 -15.97 29.82
C LYS A 59 -24.01 -15.92 30.84
N GLU A 60 -24.32 -15.72 32.12
CA GLU A 60 -23.41 -16.19 33.18
C GLU A 60 -24.20 -16.84 34.32
N PRO A 61 -23.84 -18.07 34.75
CA PRO A 61 -24.25 -18.55 36.06
C PRO A 61 -23.45 -17.74 37.09
N MET A 62 -24.11 -16.74 37.67
CA MET A 62 -23.63 -16.02 38.84
C MET A 62 -23.50 -17.03 39.99
N LYS A 63 -22.34 -17.69 40.10
CA LYS A 63 -21.92 -18.25 41.39
C LYS A 63 -21.95 -17.07 42.37
N PRO A 64 -22.59 -17.19 43.54
CA PRO A 64 -22.52 -16.14 44.54
C PRO A 64 -21.04 -15.97 44.89
N LEU A 65 -20.42 -14.95 44.32
CA LEU A 65 -19.18 -14.39 44.82
C LEU A 65 -19.61 -13.80 46.16
N VAL A 66 -19.43 -14.56 47.24
CA VAL A 66 -19.52 -14.01 48.59
C VAL A 66 -18.33 -13.07 48.69
N VAL A 67 -18.53 -11.83 48.25
CA VAL A 67 -17.57 -10.75 48.39
C VAL A 67 -17.53 -10.47 49.88
N PRO A 68 -16.40 -10.67 50.58
CA PRO A 68 -16.28 -10.26 51.96
C PRO A 68 -16.55 -8.75 51.99
N VAL A 69 -17.61 -8.35 52.69
CA VAL A 69 -17.90 -6.94 52.92
C VAL A 69 -16.67 -6.35 53.61
N PRO A 70 -16.08 -5.25 53.08
CA PRO A 70 -15.03 -4.56 53.80
C PRO A 70 -15.68 -3.97 55.05
N LEU A 71 -15.56 -4.68 56.17
CA LEU A 71 -15.61 -4.01 57.45
C LEU A 71 -14.54 -2.92 57.39
N GLY A 72 -14.91 -1.68 57.74
CA GLY A 72 -14.01 -0.54 57.75
C GLY A 72 -12.78 -0.77 58.66
N PRO A 73 -12.09 0.26 59.15
CA PRO A 73 -11.01 0.02 60.12
C PRO A 73 -11.53 -0.91 61.23
N LEU A 74 -10.91 -2.10 61.34
CA LEU A 74 -11.28 -3.23 62.23
C LEU A 74 -11.43 -2.82 63.72
N GLY A 75 -11.10 -1.58 64.04
CA GLY A 75 -11.23 -0.96 65.35
C GLY A 75 -12.65 -0.81 65.88
N GLU A 76 -13.69 -0.75 65.03
CA GLU A 76 -15.01 -0.20 65.43
C GLU A 76 -16.24 -1.05 65.08
N THR A 77 -16.08 -2.28 64.57
CA THR A 77 -17.25 -3.13 64.27
C THR A 77 -17.78 -3.83 65.52
N CYS A 78 -19.05 -3.57 65.84
CA CYS A 78 -19.76 -4.20 66.95
C CYS A 78 -20.80 -5.20 66.42
N CYS A 79 -21.00 -6.30 67.14
CA CYS A 79 -22.07 -7.26 66.90
C CYS A 79 -23.43 -6.58 67.05
N GLU A 80 -24.33 -6.77 66.09
CA GLU A 80 -25.65 -6.15 66.09
C GLU A 80 -26.54 -6.67 67.23
N GLU A 81 -26.38 -7.93 67.63
CA GLU A 81 -27.18 -8.55 68.70
C GLU A 81 -26.72 -8.17 70.11
N HIS A 82 -25.41 -8.06 70.32
CA HIS A 82 -24.82 -7.90 71.66
C HIS A 82 -24.19 -6.52 71.89
N GLY A 83 -24.01 -5.72 70.84
CA GLY A 83 -23.33 -4.41 70.92
C GLY A 83 -21.83 -4.49 71.25
N GLU A 84 -21.27 -5.69 71.34
CA GLU A 84 -19.87 -5.95 71.68
C GLU A 84 -18.97 -5.91 70.44
N LYS A 85 -17.71 -5.54 70.63
CA LYS A 85 -16.73 -5.56 69.54
C LYS A 85 -16.55 -6.97 68.97
N VAL A 86 -16.50 -7.05 67.64
CA VAL A 86 -16.26 -8.29 66.90
C VAL A 86 -14.77 -8.62 66.95
N TYR A 87 -14.43 -9.86 67.29
CA TYR A 87 -13.05 -10.36 67.33
C TYR A 87 -12.84 -11.63 66.51
N PHE A 88 -13.92 -12.32 66.11
CA PHE A 88 -13.85 -13.62 65.48
C PHE A 88 -14.63 -13.69 64.17
N PHE A 89 -14.25 -14.62 63.30
CA PHE A 89 -14.96 -14.98 62.09
C PHE A 89 -15.30 -16.47 62.12
N CYS A 90 -16.57 -16.81 61.91
CA CYS A 90 -17.02 -18.18 61.73
C CYS A 90 -16.85 -18.58 60.27
N GLU A 91 -16.01 -19.57 60.00
CA GLU A 91 -15.77 -20.05 58.63
C GLU A 91 -16.96 -20.82 58.05
N THR A 92 -17.75 -21.45 58.92
CA THR A 92 -18.92 -22.26 58.51
C THR A 92 -20.07 -21.39 58.03
N ASP A 93 -20.38 -20.32 58.77
CA ASP A 93 -21.51 -19.44 58.48
C ASP A 93 -21.10 -18.17 57.72
N ALA A 94 -19.78 -17.92 57.59
CA ALA A 94 -19.21 -16.70 57.04
C ALA A 94 -19.64 -15.42 57.78
N GLU A 95 -19.71 -15.50 59.12
CA GLU A 95 -20.22 -14.43 59.99
C GLU A 95 -19.16 -13.87 60.95
N PHE A 96 -19.35 -12.61 61.33
CA PHE A 96 -18.52 -11.86 62.26
C PHE A 96 -19.06 -11.98 63.68
N LEU A 97 -18.28 -12.57 64.59
CA LEU A 97 -18.72 -12.87 65.96
C LEU A 97 -18.01 -12.01 67.02
N CYS A 98 -18.78 -11.53 68.01
CA CYS A 98 -18.24 -11.08 69.29
C CYS A 98 -17.96 -12.29 70.22
N VAL A 99 -17.51 -12.03 71.45
CA VAL A 99 -17.20 -13.09 72.42
C VAL A 99 -18.46 -13.88 72.79
N ALA A 100 -19.58 -13.19 73.05
CA ALA A 100 -20.86 -13.83 73.38
C ALA A 100 -21.38 -14.74 72.25
N CYS A 101 -21.37 -14.28 70.99
CA CYS A 101 -21.80 -15.10 69.85
C CYS A 101 -20.94 -16.37 69.68
N ARG A 102 -19.62 -16.28 69.89
CA ARG A 102 -18.71 -17.42 69.79
C ARG A 102 -19.02 -18.51 70.83
N GLU A 103 -19.34 -18.11 72.06
CA GLU A 103 -19.68 -19.03 73.16
C GLU A 103 -21.13 -19.51 73.11
N GLY A 104 -21.97 -18.79 72.35
CA GLY A 104 -23.37 -19.11 72.12
C GLY A 104 -23.58 -20.48 71.44
N PRO A 105 -24.74 -21.12 71.66
CA PRO A 105 -25.02 -22.44 71.13
C PRO A 105 -24.99 -22.50 69.60
N SER A 106 -25.23 -21.38 68.91
CA SER A 106 -25.28 -21.28 67.45
C SER A 106 -23.93 -21.53 66.78
N HIS A 107 -22.81 -21.10 67.37
CA HIS A 107 -21.47 -21.25 66.77
C HIS A 107 -20.51 -22.10 67.61
N ARG A 108 -20.97 -22.66 68.74
CA ARG A 108 -20.15 -23.42 69.69
C ARG A 108 -19.38 -24.60 69.06
N THR A 109 -19.91 -25.19 67.99
CA THR A 109 -19.30 -26.32 67.28
C THR A 109 -18.65 -25.95 65.94
N HIS A 110 -18.71 -24.68 65.54
CA HIS A 110 -18.20 -24.23 64.24
C HIS A 110 -16.71 -23.91 64.30
N ALA A 111 -16.06 -23.96 63.14
CA ALA A 111 -14.69 -23.48 63.00
C ALA A 111 -14.68 -21.95 63.09
N VAL A 112 -14.06 -21.42 64.14
CA VAL A 112 -14.01 -19.99 64.43
C VAL A 112 -12.56 -19.54 64.59
N GLY A 113 -12.12 -18.61 63.75
CA GLY A 113 -10.79 -17.99 63.81
C GLY A 113 -10.85 -16.56 64.34
N VAL A 114 -9.75 -16.05 64.89
CA VAL A 114 -9.61 -14.60 65.17
C VAL A 114 -9.52 -13.86 63.84
N LEU A 115 -10.15 -12.70 63.72
CA LEU A 115 -10.31 -11.98 62.44
C LEU A 115 -9.03 -11.84 61.62
N ASP A 116 -7.95 -11.36 62.24
CA ASP A 116 -6.67 -11.18 61.55
C ASP A 116 -6.09 -12.50 61.04
N GLY A 117 -6.23 -13.58 61.81
CA GLY A 117 -5.78 -14.92 61.42
C GLY A 117 -6.67 -15.57 60.37
N ALA A 118 -7.99 -15.39 60.46
CA ALA A 118 -8.98 -15.92 59.52
C ALA A 118 -8.92 -15.22 58.15
N ALA A 119 -8.47 -13.96 58.09
CA ALA A 119 -8.31 -13.22 56.84
C ALA A 119 -7.06 -13.63 56.03
N GLN A 120 -6.06 -14.24 56.68
CA GLN A 120 -4.77 -14.52 56.04
C GLN A 120 -4.89 -15.48 54.83
N PRO A 121 -5.62 -16.61 54.88
CA PRO A 121 -5.79 -17.49 53.72
C PRO A 121 -6.45 -16.80 52.53
N TYR A 122 -7.40 -15.88 52.78
CA TYR A 122 -8.05 -15.10 51.72
C TYR A 122 -7.08 -14.09 51.09
N ARG A 123 -6.24 -13.43 51.90
CA ARG A 123 -5.18 -12.52 51.40
C ARG A 123 -4.19 -13.28 50.54
N ASP A 124 -3.72 -14.44 51.00
CA ASP A 124 -2.77 -15.28 50.26
C ASP A 124 -3.38 -15.80 48.95
N HIS A 125 -4.66 -16.20 48.97
CA HIS A 125 -5.38 -16.61 47.76
C HIS A 125 -5.52 -15.47 46.75
N LEU A 126 -5.94 -14.27 47.20
CA LEU A 126 -6.07 -13.10 46.34
C LEU A 126 -4.71 -12.65 45.79
N GLN A 127 -3.65 -12.69 46.61
CA GLN A 127 -2.28 -12.40 46.19
C GLN A 127 -1.83 -13.39 45.11
N SER A 128 -2.05 -14.69 45.32
CA SER A 128 -1.73 -15.73 44.34
C SER A 128 -2.47 -15.55 43.01
N GLN A 129 -3.78 -15.24 43.07
CA GLN A 129 -4.57 -14.94 41.87
C GLN A 129 -4.06 -13.69 41.15
N MET A 130 -3.73 -12.63 41.89
CA MET A 130 -3.18 -11.40 41.33
C MET A 130 -1.84 -11.65 40.63
N ASP A 131 -0.96 -12.44 41.24
CA ASP A 131 0.34 -12.81 40.66
C ASP A 131 0.18 -13.67 39.40
N ALA A 132 -0.75 -14.64 39.41
CA ALA A 132 -1.07 -15.45 38.25
C ALA A 132 -1.61 -14.61 37.07
N ARG A 133 -2.54 -13.68 37.35
CA ARG A 133 -3.08 -12.76 36.32
C ARG A 133 -2.04 -11.78 35.81
N SER A 134 -1.14 -11.32 36.68
CA SER A 134 -0.01 -10.46 36.28
C SER A 134 0.94 -11.20 35.32
N LEU A 135 1.22 -12.48 35.57
CA LEU A 135 2.02 -13.31 34.69
C LEU A 135 1.33 -13.56 33.34
N GLU A 136 0.05 -13.94 33.35
CA GLU A 136 -0.76 -14.15 32.15
C GLU A 136 -0.81 -12.90 31.28
N LYS A 137 -1.03 -11.72 31.89
CA LYS A 137 -0.96 -10.43 31.18
C LYS A 137 0.38 -10.22 30.49
N LYS A 138 1.50 -10.46 31.19
CA LYS A 138 2.84 -10.31 30.61
C LYS A 138 3.06 -11.26 29.43
N GLN A 139 2.57 -12.50 29.52
CA GLN A 139 2.63 -13.47 28.43
C GLN A 139 1.80 -13.00 27.22
N MET A 140 0.59 -12.51 27.44
CA MET A 140 -0.25 -11.96 26.37
C MET A 140 0.38 -10.74 25.71
N GLU A 141 0.99 -9.84 26.49
CA GLU A 141 1.71 -8.68 25.95
C GLU A 141 2.93 -9.09 25.11
N CYS A 142 3.66 -10.13 25.53
CA CYS A 142 4.77 -10.70 24.76
C CYS A 142 4.29 -11.30 23.44
N THR A 143 3.23 -12.11 23.46
CA THR A 143 2.63 -12.68 22.26
C THR A 143 2.12 -11.58 21.31
N ARG A 144 1.44 -10.56 21.84
CA ARG A 144 0.97 -9.42 21.04
C ARG A 144 2.12 -8.74 20.31
N ARG A 145 3.21 -8.40 21.02
CA ARG A 145 4.40 -7.78 20.39
C ARG A 145 4.98 -8.65 19.27
N ARG A 146 5.09 -9.96 19.48
CA ARG A 146 5.60 -10.88 18.48
C ARG A 146 4.72 -10.94 17.22
N GLU A 147 3.39 -10.96 17.39
CA GLU A 147 2.47 -10.95 16.24
C GLU A 147 2.45 -9.58 15.53
N ASP A 148 2.55 -8.48 16.28
CA ASP A 148 2.67 -7.13 15.71
C ASP A 148 3.95 -6.99 14.87
N GLU A 149 5.08 -7.51 15.36
CA GLU A 149 6.36 -7.56 14.63
C GLU A 149 6.23 -8.36 13.33
N LYS A 150 5.63 -9.55 13.37
CA LYS A 150 5.39 -10.37 12.16
C LYS A 150 4.50 -9.64 11.15
N LEU A 151 3.44 -8.98 11.61
CA LEU A 151 2.56 -8.21 10.74
C LEU A 151 3.34 -7.07 10.07
N GLN A 152 4.19 -6.38 10.83
CA GLN A 152 5.02 -5.31 10.32
C GLN A 152 6.05 -5.80 9.29
N GLU A 153 6.65 -6.98 9.52
CA GLU A 153 7.54 -7.63 8.54
C GLU A 153 6.80 -7.95 7.24
N LEU A 154 5.60 -8.52 7.33
CA LEU A 154 4.76 -8.82 6.15
C LEU A 154 4.38 -7.55 5.39
N LEU A 155 4.00 -6.48 6.10
CA LEU A 155 3.70 -5.18 5.48
C LEU A 155 4.92 -4.58 4.80
N THR A 156 6.08 -4.64 5.43
CA THR A 156 7.36 -4.17 4.86
C THR A 156 7.72 -4.99 3.62
N HIS A 157 7.54 -6.31 3.66
CA HIS A 157 7.75 -7.18 2.51
C HIS A 157 6.84 -6.82 1.34
N MET A 158 5.54 -6.62 1.59
CA MET A 158 4.58 -6.18 0.58
C MET A 158 4.91 -4.79 0.02
N HIS A 159 5.38 -3.86 0.86
CA HIS A 159 5.84 -2.56 0.39
C HIS A 159 7.05 -2.69 -0.54
N GLY A 160 8.04 -3.53 -0.19
CA GLY A 160 9.17 -3.83 -1.06
C GLY A 160 8.76 -4.45 -2.40
N LYS A 161 7.75 -5.33 -2.41
CA LYS A 161 7.19 -5.88 -3.66
C LYS A 161 6.52 -4.82 -4.53
N LYS A 162 5.77 -3.89 -3.92
CA LYS A 162 5.18 -2.74 -4.65
C LYS A 162 6.26 -1.88 -5.29
N GLN A 163 7.29 -1.50 -4.53
CA GLN A 163 8.43 -0.74 -5.05
C GLN A 163 9.15 -1.48 -6.18
N GLN A 164 9.37 -2.79 -6.04
CA GLN A 164 9.99 -3.61 -7.09
C GLN A 164 9.19 -3.58 -8.41
N VAL A 165 7.87 -3.65 -8.33
CA VAL A 165 6.98 -3.51 -9.49
C VAL A 165 7.11 -2.11 -10.10
N ASP A 166 7.01 -1.07 -9.28
CA ASP A 166 7.10 0.32 -9.73
C ASP A 166 8.42 0.61 -10.44
N GLU A 167 9.54 0.15 -9.87
CA GLU A 167 10.87 0.27 -10.47
C GLU A 167 11.01 -0.50 -11.78
N ALA A 168 10.52 -1.74 -11.85
CA ALA A 168 10.61 -2.56 -13.05
C ALA A 168 9.84 -1.93 -14.22
N PHE A 169 8.60 -1.50 -13.96
CA PHE A 169 7.80 -0.81 -14.96
C PHE A 169 8.34 0.60 -15.27
N GLY A 170 8.90 1.29 -14.29
CA GLY A 170 9.58 2.57 -14.47
C GLY A 170 10.75 2.46 -15.45
N ARG A 171 11.67 1.50 -15.24
CA ARG A 171 12.78 1.22 -16.16
C ARG A 171 12.27 0.88 -17.55
N ARG A 172 11.26 0.01 -17.67
CA ARG A 172 10.73 -0.39 -18.98
C ARG A 172 10.11 0.77 -19.75
N ARG A 173 9.38 1.67 -19.07
CA ARG A 173 8.84 2.90 -19.69
C ARG A 173 9.96 3.80 -20.19
N GLN A 174 11.02 3.98 -19.40
CA GLN A 174 12.18 4.79 -19.80
C GLN A 174 12.85 4.20 -21.05
N GLU A 175 13.16 2.91 -21.06
CA GLU A 175 13.75 2.23 -22.22
C GLU A 175 12.89 2.39 -23.47
N LEU A 176 11.56 2.26 -23.35
CA LEU A 176 10.66 2.41 -24.49
C LEU A 176 10.65 3.85 -25.01
N ALA A 177 10.66 4.84 -24.12
CA ALA A 177 10.77 6.25 -24.48
C ALA A 177 12.11 6.55 -25.18
N ASP A 178 13.22 6.00 -24.67
CA ASP A 178 14.55 6.16 -25.27
C ASP A 178 14.60 5.56 -26.70
N HIS A 179 14.05 4.35 -26.88
CA HIS A 179 13.93 3.74 -28.20
C HIS A 179 13.07 4.55 -29.17
N GLN A 180 11.93 5.09 -28.70
CA GLN A 180 11.07 5.96 -29.48
C GLN A 180 11.81 7.23 -29.90
N CYS A 181 12.49 7.90 -28.96
CA CYS A 181 13.30 9.10 -29.22
C CYS A 181 14.39 8.84 -30.27
N LEU A 182 15.11 7.72 -30.16
CA LEU A 182 16.15 7.32 -31.12
C LEU A 182 15.57 7.10 -32.52
N LEU A 183 14.42 6.43 -32.62
CA LEU A 183 13.77 6.17 -33.90
C LEU A 183 13.29 7.48 -34.56
N GLN A 184 12.67 8.36 -33.79
CA GLN A 184 12.26 9.68 -34.26
C GLN A 184 13.45 10.55 -34.68
N ALA A 185 14.56 10.50 -33.96
CA ALA A 185 15.77 11.21 -34.35
C ALA A 185 16.33 10.73 -35.70
N ARG A 186 16.30 9.41 -35.95
CA ARG A 186 16.69 8.84 -37.26
C ARG A 186 15.76 9.28 -38.39
N LEU A 187 14.46 9.36 -38.14
CA LEU A 187 13.49 9.86 -39.12
C LEU A 187 13.76 11.33 -39.47
N ARG A 188 13.93 12.18 -38.45
CA ARG A 188 14.27 13.61 -38.64
C ARG A 188 15.55 13.81 -39.43
N GLU A 189 16.57 12.98 -39.20
CA GLU A 189 17.81 13.07 -39.96
C GLU A 189 17.63 12.68 -41.43
N LEU A 190 16.79 11.68 -41.73
CA LEU A 190 16.45 11.35 -43.11
C LEU A 190 15.63 12.45 -43.79
N GLU A 191 14.65 13.03 -43.09
CA GLU A 191 13.89 14.19 -43.58
C GLU A 191 14.83 15.35 -43.93
N ARG A 192 15.79 15.66 -43.05
CA ARG A 192 16.82 16.68 -43.28
C ARG A 192 17.68 16.37 -44.52
N GLN A 193 18.08 15.12 -44.70
CA GLN A 193 18.85 14.70 -45.88
C GLN A 193 18.05 14.82 -47.18
N ILE A 194 16.75 14.47 -47.15
CA ILE A 194 15.84 14.63 -48.30
C ILE A 194 15.74 16.10 -48.68
N HIS A 195 15.54 16.99 -47.70
CA HIS A 195 15.49 18.43 -47.95
C HIS A 195 16.80 18.95 -48.56
N LEU A 196 17.94 18.56 -48.00
CA LEU A 196 19.25 19.00 -48.49
C LEU A 196 19.52 18.56 -49.94
N GLU A 197 19.24 17.30 -50.27
CA GLU A 197 19.41 16.80 -51.65
C GLU A 197 18.41 17.45 -52.62
N GLY A 198 17.17 17.67 -52.18
CA GLY A 198 16.12 18.35 -52.95
C GLY A 198 16.43 19.82 -53.24
N GLU A 199 16.96 20.55 -52.26
CA GLU A 199 17.43 21.94 -52.45
C GLU A 199 18.59 21.99 -53.45
N ALA A 200 19.57 21.10 -53.30
CA ALA A 200 20.71 21.01 -54.23
C ALA A 200 20.24 20.66 -55.66
N TYR A 201 19.29 19.74 -55.80
CA TYR A 201 18.67 19.41 -57.08
C TYR A 201 17.98 20.62 -57.71
N THR A 202 17.18 21.34 -56.93
CA THR A 202 16.43 22.53 -57.38
C THR A 202 17.36 23.65 -57.80
N SER A 203 18.46 23.89 -57.07
CA SER A 203 19.49 24.87 -57.45
C SER A 203 20.13 24.52 -58.79
N ARG A 204 20.59 23.28 -58.96
CA ARG A 204 21.21 22.82 -60.23
C ARG A 204 20.25 22.93 -61.41
N LEU A 205 18.99 22.55 -61.23
CA LEU A 205 17.97 22.72 -62.26
C LEU A 205 17.76 24.19 -62.62
N SER A 206 17.71 25.07 -61.62
CA SER A 206 17.50 26.50 -61.84
C SER A 206 18.66 27.12 -62.63
N GLU A 207 19.89 26.72 -62.32
CA GLU A 207 21.09 27.11 -63.08
C GLU A 207 21.04 26.62 -64.53
N GLU A 208 20.64 25.37 -64.76
CA GLU A 208 20.51 24.79 -66.10
C GLU A 208 19.40 25.49 -66.91
N ILE A 209 18.25 25.77 -66.28
CA ILE A 209 17.16 26.54 -66.88
C ILE A 209 17.62 27.96 -67.25
N ALA A 210 18.34 28.64 -66.37
CA ALA A 210 18.90 29.96 -66.66
C ALA A 210 19.93 29.90 -67.81
N GLY A 211 20.79 28.88 -67.81
CA GLY A 211 21.74 28.60 -68.88
C GLY A 211 21.07 28.35 -70.23
N LEU A 212 19.93 27.66 -70.26
CA LEU A 212 19.11 27.50 -71.46
C LEU A 212 18.43 28.80 -71.88
N GLY A 213 17.90 29.57 -70.92
CA GLY A 213 17.30 30.88 -71.16
C GLY A 213 18.27 31.84 -71.86
N THR A 214 19.52 31.90 -71.38
CA THR A 214 20.57 32.72 -72.02
C THR A 214 20.95 32.24 -73.43
N GLN A 215 20.98 30.92 -73.67
CA GLN A 215 21.22 30.37 -75.01
C GLN A 215 20.08 30.70 -75.98
N VAL A 216 18.84 30.57 -75.54
CA VAL A 216 17.66 30.94 -76.33
C VAL A 216 17.69 32.44 -76.68
N GLN A 217 18.03 33.29 -75.72
CA GLN A 217 18.18 34.73 -75.95
C GLN A 217 19.29 35.04 -76.96
N ALA A 218 20.47 34.43 -76.81
CA ALA A 218 21.59 34.63 -77.73
C ALA A 218 21.25 34.18 -79.17
N LEU A 219 20.53 33.07 -79.33
CA LEU A 219 20.02 32.62 -80.62
C LEU A 219 18.98 33.59 -81.21
N GLY A 220 18.08 34.11 -80.37
CA GLY A 220 17.11 35.13 -80.76
C GLY A 220 17.78 36.43 -81.25
N GLU A 221 18.82 36.88 -80.55
CA GLU A 221 19.62 38.05 -80.94
C GLU A 221 20.41 37.81 -82.24
N GLN A 222 20.95 36.60 -82.44
CA GLN A 222 21.57 36.25 -83.72
C GLN A 222 20.57 36.30 -84.88
N LEU A 223 19.37 35.75 -84.70
CA LEU A 223 18.34 35.73 -85.74
C LEU A 223 17.91 37.13 -86.21
N GLN A 224 18.02 38.15 -85.34
CA GLN A 224 17.70 39.54 -85.70
C GLN A 224 18.81 40.25 -86.50
N ARG A 225 19.99 39.64 -86.68
CA ARG A 225 21.09 40.26 -87.43
C ARG A 225 20.83 40.23 -88.95
N PRO A 226 21.40 41.17 -89.72
CA PRO A 226 21.29 41.15 -91.18
C PRO A 226 21.86 39.87 -91.78
N VAL A 227 21.26 39.41 -92.89
CA VAL A 227 21.54 38.12 -93.55
C VAL A 227 23.03 37.89 -93.84
N SER A 228 23.77 38.95 -94.19
CA SER A 228 25.22 38.86 -94.42
C SER A 228 26.01 38.43 -93.18
N ALA A 229 25.59 38.86 -91.98
CA ALA A 229 26.23 38.50 -90.71
C ALA A 229 25.81 37.10 -90.22
N LEU A 230 24.60 36.66 -90.55
CA LEU A 230 24.12 35.29 -90.27
C LEU A 230 24.94 34.25 -91.05
N LEU A 231 25.22 34.52 -92.33
CA LEU A 231 25.98 33.62 -93.20
C LEU A 231 27.47 33.48 -92.82
N GLN A 232 28.02 34.42 -92.04
CA GLN A 232 29.38 34.36 -91.51
C GLN A 232 29.47 33.68 -90.12
N GLY A 233 28.33 33.38 -89.48
CA GLY A 233 28.27 32.77 -88.16
C GLY A 233 28.59 31.27 -88.19
N ARG A 234 29.46 30.80 -87.29
CA ARG A 234 29.75 29.36 -87.10
C ARG A 234 28.59 28.69 -86.34
N LEU A 235 27.75 27.94 -87.06
CA LEU A 235 26.63 27.17 -86.50
C LEU A 235 27.05 26.03 -85.54
N SER A 236 28.31 25.61 -85.60
CA SER A 236 28.83 24.47 -84.83
C SER A 236 28.88 24.65 -83.30
N GLN A 237 28.64 25.87 -82.78
CA GLN A 237 28.64 26.12 -81.33
C GLN A 237 27.33 25.73 -80.64
N TYR A 238 26.24 25.53 -81.40
CA TYR A 238 24.89 25.35 -80.85
C TYR A 238 24.40 23.89 -80.92
N GLU A 239 25.13 23.01 -81.61
CA GLU A 239 24.61 21.69 -82.01
C GLU A 239 24.85 20.56 -81.00
N THR A 240 25.61 20.75 -79.92
CA THR A 240 25.92 19.64 -79.00
C THR A 240 26.11 20.09 -77.55
N LYS A 241 24.99 20.30 -76.85
CA LYS A 241 24.94 20.09 -75.40
C LYS A 241 23.83 19.10 -75.10
N THR A 242 24.21 17.86 -74.82
CA THR A 242 23.29 16.86 -74.28
C THR A 242 22.95 17.25 -72.85
N PHE A 243 21.69 17.63 -72.65
CA PHE A 243 21.11 17.90 -71.34
C PHE A 243 21.28 16.68 -70.44
N VAL A 244 21.89 16.89 -69.27
CA VAL A 244 21.96 15.87 -68.21
C VAL A 244 20.89 16.22 -67.19
N THR A 245 19.82 15.43 -67.14
CA THR A 245 18.86 15.49 -66.04
C THR A 245 19.58 15.08 -64.75
N PRO A 246 19.70 15.96 -63.74
CA PRO A 246 20.27 15.54 -62.48
C PRO A 246 19.36 14.50 -61.82
N GLU A 247 19.92 13.54 -61.08
CA GLU A 247 19.10 12.68 -60.20
C GLU A 247 18.58 13.52 -59.02
N THR A 248 17.30 13.33 -58.65
CA THR A 248 16.61 14.10 -57.61
C THR A 248 17.07 13.74 -56.20
N ILE A 249 17.22 12.43 -55.93
CA ILE A 249 17.60 11.88 -54.62
C ILE A 249 18.58 10.74 -54.87
N SER A 250 19.63 10.68 -54.04
CA SER A 250 20.67 9.68 -54.14
C SER A 250 20.14 8.25 -53.87
N PRO A 251 20.61 7.24 -54.62
CA PRO A 251 20.23 5.84 -54.38
C PRO A 251 20.57 5.36 -52.95
N ASP A 252 21.61 5.90 -52.34
CA ASP A 252 22.01 5.60 -50.95
C ASP A 252 20.97 6.12 -49.94
N LEU A 253 20.45 7.34 -50.12
CA LEU A 253 19.40 7.89 -49.27
C LEU A 253 18.10 7.09 -49.41
N VAL A 254 17.72 6.70 -50.64
CA VAL A 254 16.56 5.82 -50.88
C VAL A 254 16.72 4.48 -50.16
N LYS A 255 17.92 3.90 -50.18
CA LYS A 255 18.22 2.65 -49.46
C LYS A 255 18.06 2.83 -47.94
N LYS A 256 18.62 3.90 -47.36
CA LYS A 256 18.49 4.20 -45.91
C LYS A 256 17.03 4.36 -45.48
N ILE A 257 16.21 5.05 -46.28
CA ILE A 257 14.77 5.22 -46.02
C ILE A 257 14.06 3.85 -46.00
N ARG A 258 14.34 3.02 -47.00
CA ARG A 258 13.77 1.67 -47.10
C ARG A 258 14.16 0.78 -45.93
N ASP A 259 15.43 0.82 -45.54
CA ASP A 259 15.97 0.04 -44.42
C ASP A 259 15.33 0.46 -43.09
N LEU A 260 15.09 1.76 -42.88
CA LEU A 260 14.39 2.25 -41.71
C LEU A 260 12.91 1.86 -41.72
N HIS A 261 12.23 2.00 -42.86
CA HIS A 261 10.84 1.58 -43.03
C HIS A 261 10.65 0.10 -42.67
N ARG A 262 11.53 -0.78 -43.14
CA ARG A 262 11.50 -2.22 -42.82
C ARG A 262 11.61 -2.49 -41.31
N LYS A 263 12.32 -1.65 -40.56
CA LYS A 263 12.42 -1.76 -39.09
C LYS A 263 11.19 -1.23 -38.36
N ILE A 264 10.48 -0.26 -38.94
CA ILE A 264 9.28 0.35 -38.35
C ILE A 264 8.06 -0.56 -38.50
N LEU A 265 7.91 -1.22 -39.66
CA LEU A 265 6.77 -2.09 -39.98
C LEU A 265 6.38 -3.09 -38.88
N PRO A 266 7.31 -3.87 -38.28
CA PRO A 266 6.94 -4.86 -37.26
C PRO A 266 6.72 -4.28 -35.85
N LEU A 267 7.04 -3.00 -35.59
CA LEU A 267 6.99 -2.44 -34.23
C LEU A 267 5.61 -2.56 -33.55
N PRO A 268 4.48 -2.24 -34.21
CA PRO A 268 3.17 -2.33 -33.57
C PRO A 268 2.83 -3.76 -33.13
N GLU A 269 3.16 -4.74 -33.98
CA GLU A 269 2.93 -6.16 -33.69
C GLU A 269 3.78 -6.61 -32.50
N MET A 270 5.07 -6.28 -32.48
CA MET A 270 5.96 -6.63 -31.35
C MET A 270 5.49 -6.03 -30.02
N LEU A 271 5.00 -4.79 -30.02
CA LEU A 271 4.46 -4.15 -28.81
C LEU A 271 3.14 -4.79 -28.37
N ARG A 272 2.28 -5.20 -29.31
CA ARG A 272 1.06 -5.96 -29.03
C ARG A 272 1.39 -7.29 -28.38
N THR A 273 2.26 -8.10 -29.01
CA THR A 273 2.67 -9.41 -28.48
C THR A 273 3.30 -9.28 -27.08
N PHE A 274 4.12 -8.25 -26.83
CA PHE A 274 4.66 -7.98 -25.50
C PHE A 274 3.54 -7.75 -24.47
N SER A 275 2.52 -6.97 -24.83
CA SER A 275 1.40 -6.64 -23.94
C SER A 275 0.53 -7.86 -23.65
N GLU A 276 0.25 -8.68 -24.67
CA GLU A 276 -0.49 -9.94 -24.54
C GLU A 276 0.25 -10.94 -23.64
N ASN A 277 1.57 -11.09 -23.83
CA ASN A 277 2.39 -11.96 -22.99
C ASN A 277 2.42 -11.51 -21.52
N LEU A 278 2.48 -10.20 -21.29
CA LEU A 278 2.46 -9.64 -19.95
C LEU A 278 1.10 -9.87 -19.27
N ALA A 279 -0.01 -9.66 -19.97
CA ALA A 279 -1.35 -9.93 -19.46
C ALA A 279 -1.51 -11.41 -19.09
N HIS A 280 -1.11 -12.32 -20.00
CA HIS A 280 -1.15 -13.76 -19.73
C HIS A 280 -0.33 -14.15 -18.48
N TYR A 281 0.87 -13.59 -18.30
CA TYR A 281 1.69 -13.86 -17.12
C TYR A 281 1.02 -13.43 -15.81
N LEU A 282 0.32 -12.29 -15.83
CA LEU A 282 -0.37 -11.75 -14.66
C LEU A 282 -1.67 -12.49 -14.35
N ASP A 283 -2.36 -13.01 -15.37
CA ASP A 283 -3.62 -13.74 -15.23
C ASP A 283 -3.43 -15.22 -14.86
N THR A 284 -2.28 -15.83 -15.19
CA THR A 284 -1.96 -17.18 -14.73
C THR A 284 -1.73 -17.19 -13.23
N ASP A 285 -2.78 -17.54 -12.48
CA ASP A 285 -2.72 -17.77 -11.04
C ASP A 285 -1.67 -18.87 -10.78
N SER A 286 -0.49 -18.46 -10.31
CA SER A 286 0.61 -19.38 -10.01
C SER A 286 0.38 -20.07 -8.66
N GLY A 287 -0.79 -20.69 -8.53
CA GLY A 287 -1.21 -21.54 -7.41
C GLY A 287 -0.52 -22.91 -7.39
N LYS A 288 0.79 -22.96 -7.63
CA LYS A 288 1.62 -24.16 -7.42
C LYS A 288 2.95 -23.78 -6.80
N GLN A 289 2.92 -23.47 -5.50
CA GLN A 289 3.92 -23.79 -4.47
C GLN A 289 3.50 -23.10 -3.16
N LEU A 290 2.53 -23.69 -2.43
CA LEU A 290 2.50 -23.54 -0.96
C LEU A 290 3.64 -24.39 -0.39
N GLY A 291 4.88 -24.01 -0.72
CA GLY A 291 6.07 -24.46 -0.04
C GLY A 291 6.30 -23.53 1.13
N VAL A 292 6.34 -24.09 2.33
CA VAL A 292 6.84 -23.53 3.58
C VAL A 292 7.61 -22.22 3.36
N TRP A 293 7.05 -21.11 3.88
CA TRP A 293 7.75 -19.84 4.01
C TRP A 293 8.95 -20.08 4.94
N GLY A 294 10.07 -20.51 4.38
CA GLY A 294 11.36 -20.57 5.08
C GLY A 294 11.76 -19.16 5.54
N PRO A 295 12.69 -19.03 6.50
CA PRO A 295 13.10 -17.73 7.00
C PRO A 295 13.51 -16.81 5.84
N PHE A 296 12.80 -15.69 5.70
CA PHE A 296 13.04 -14.71 4.66
C PHE A 296 14.39 -14.05 4.91
N SER A 297 15.41 -14.51 4.19
CA SER A 297 16.70 -13.82 4.16
C SER A 297 16.54 -12.48 3.46
N PRO A 298 17.01 -11.36 4.06
CA PRO A 298 16.99 -10.07 3.40
C PRO A 298 17.92 -10.07 2.18
N PRO A 299 17.62 -9.27 1.13
CA PRO A 299 18.52 -9.13 0.00
C PRO A 299 19.85 -8.55 0.47
N SER A 300 20.93 -9.28 0.21
CA SER A 300 22.29 -8.81 0.42
C SER A 300 22.58 -7.65 -0.53
N THR A 301 22.88 -6.49 0.04
CA THR A 301 23.31 -5.30 -0.68
C THR A 301 24.70 -5.56 -1.28
N GLN A 302 24.78 -6.18 -2.45
CA GLN A 302 26.01 -6.16 -3.25
C GLN A 302 26.08 -4.84 -4.02
N SER A 303 26.55 -3.80 -3.33
CA SER A 303 27.12 -2.64 -4.00
C SER A 303 28.49 -3.03 -4.55
N LYS A 304 28.56 -3.25 -5.86
CA LYS A 304 29.85 -3.30 -6.58
C LYS A 304 30.41 -1.88 -6.66
N ALA A 305 31.21 -1.49 -5.68
CA ALA A 305 32.16 -0.41 -5.83
C ALA A 305 33.55 -1.00 -6.10
N ALA A 306 33.97 -0.94 -7.37
CA ALA A 306 35.33 -1.29 -7.77
C ALA A 306 36.30 -0.17 -7.39
N ASN A 307 37.30 -0.54 -6.57
CA ASN A 307 38.68 -0.05 -6.51
C ASN A 307 39.00 1.45 -6.63
N ARG A 308 39.59 1.99 -5.55
CA ARG A 308 40.97 2.49 -5.62
C ARG A 308 41.66 2.49 -4.26
N ALA A 309 42.83 1.86 -4.22
CA ALA A 309 43.74 1.82 -3.10
C ALA A 309 44.47 3.16 -2.91
N THR A 310 44.61 3.59 -1.66
CA THR A 310 45.80 4.32 -1.21
C THR A 310 46.06 4.07 0.28
N ARG A 311 47.34 3.84 0.57
CA ARG A 311 47.96 3.53 1.87
C ARG A 311 48.08 4.78 2.77
N TYR A 312 48.53 4.52 4.02
CA TYR A 312 49.02 5.41 5.10
C TYR A 312 47.93 5.95 6.04
N VAL A 313 48.05 6.01 7.38
CA VAL A 313 49.08 5.62 8.37
C VAL A 313 48.43 5.53 9.78
N LYS A 314 49.09 4.78 10.67
CA LYS A 314 48.93 4.71 12.14
C LYS A 314 48.47 6.01 12.84
N CYS A 315 47.67 5.85 13.89
CA CYS A 315 47.99 6.40 15.22
C CYS A 315 47.22 5.62 16.30
N GLY A 316 47.93 5.16 17.32
CA GLY A 316 47.36 4.49 18.49
C GLY A 316 47.22 5.44 19.67
N ALA A 317 46.42 5.02 20.65
CA ALA A 317 46.62 5.08 22.08
C ALA A 317 45.70 4.02 22.70
#